data_AF-A0A1D2AIA1-F1
#
_entry.id   AF-A0A1D2AIA1-F1
#
_cell.length_a   1.000
_cell.length_b   1.000
_cell.length_c   1.000
_cell.angle_alpha   90.00
_cell.angle_beta   90.00
_cell.angle_gamma   90.00
#
_symmetry.space_group_name_H-M   'P 1'
#
loop_
_entity.id
_entity.type
_entity.pdbx_description
1 polymer ?
#
loop_
_entity_poly.entity_id
_entity_poly.type
_entity_poly.pdbx_seq_one_letter_code
_entity_poly.pdbx_strand_id
1 'polypeptide(L)'
;DSVEVDLRPRFPLFGGWKTHYVLGYYVPTYEYLYSLGDQYVLKMRFVDHVFDDSVVEKATVRIVLPEGVKDLRLKTPYGVTRLPDSRHYTYLDTIGRPVLVLQKSNLVEQHIQDFEIRYTYKRVLMLQEPLLVVVALYLLFLLVVIYVRLDFTITKDPAHESKLQVSGLLEKVAQHQDKRVGLYGQYDAALGKYKTSKDPVGYQAALKKINGEHKTHTQAITDLVAKLKQEGAEALETVNELQRLDRSLKDQFQQQMALLDKLMTGKMSRAQYVEAESVIQKKKEELAEKMANLSATL
;
A
#
# COMPACT_ATOMS: atom_id res chain seq x y z
N ASP A 1 28.16 13.46 -33.81
CA ASP A 1 28.21 14.08 -32.48
C ASP A 1 28.97 13.17 -31.53
N SER A 2 29.95 13.71 -30.83
CA SER A 2 30.77 13.04 -29.82
C SER A 2 30.86 13.93 -28.59
N VAL A 3 31.13 13.32 -27.43
CA VAL A 3 31.42 14.05 -26.19
C VAL A 3 32.93 14.02 -26.00
N GLU A 4 33.56 15.20 -26.05
CA GLU A 4 34.99 15.36 -25.81
C GLU A 4 35.27 15.48 -24.31
N VAL A 5 36.32 14.80 -23.84
CA VAL A 5 36.69 14.78 -22.41
C VAL A 5 38.20 15.00 -22.29
N ASP A 6 38.59 16.18 -21.81
CA ASP A 6 39.98 16.51 -21.51
C ASP A 6 40.40 15.96 -20.13
N LEU A 7 41.32 14.99 -20.12
CA LEU A 7 41.84 14.40 -18.90
C LEU A 7 43.27 14.88 -18.61
N ARG A 8 43.49 15.40 -17.40
CA ARG A 8 44.82 15.76 -16.90
C ARG A 8 45.27 14.78 -15.80
N PRO A 9 46.42 14.11 -15.95
CA PRO A 9 46.96 13.28 -14.88
C PRO A 9 47.37 14.15 -13.67
N ARG A 10 47.47 13.52 -12.49
CA ARG A 10 47.83 14.22 -11.23
C ARG A 10 49.23 14.84 -11.27
N PHE A 11 50.09 14.35 -12.14
CA PHE A 11 51.46 14.83 -12.36
C PHE A 11 51.84 14.64 -13.85
N PRO A 12 52.73 15.47 -14.40
CA PRO A 12 53.23 15.29 -15.76
C PRO A 12 54.02 13.97 -15.88
N LEU A 13 53.88 13.28 -17.00
CA LEU A 13 54.56 12.01 -17.24
C LEU A 13 55.86 12.23 -18.02
N PHE A 14 56.98 11.79 -17.45
CA PHE A 14 58.26 11.68 -18.13
C PHE A 14 58.54 10.24 -18.57
N GLY A 15 59.60 10.01 -19.36
CA GLY A 15 59.92 8.71 -19.94
C GLY A 15 59.88 7.56 -18.91
N GLY A 16 59.06 6.55 -19.17
CA GLY A 16 58.89 5.37 -18.32
C GLY A 16 57.93 5.54 -17.13
N TRP A 17 57.40 6.74 -16.89
CA TRP A 17 56.42 6.96 -15.82
C TRP A 17 55.08 6.32 -16.18
N LYS A 18 54.42 5.73 -15.19
CA LYS A 18 53.14 5.02 -15.36
C LYS A 18 52.07 5.71 -14.54
N THR A 19 50.87 5.81 -15.11
CA THR A 19 49.67 6.31 -14.43
C THR A 19 48.57 5.25 -14.50
N HIS A 20 47.69 5.27 -13.51
CA HIS A 20 46.51 4.41 -13.46
C HIS A 20 45.29 5.26 -13.12
N TYR A 21 44.25 5.13 -13.93
CA TYR A 21 42.99 5.82 -13.74
C TYR A 21 41.83 4.90 -14.12
N VAL A 22 40.63 5.29 -13.71
CA VAL A 22 39.38 4.61 -14.07
C VAL A 22 38.46 5.64 -14.67
N LEU A 23 37.97 5.37 -15.87
CA LEU A 23 36.95 6.17 -16.56
C LEU A 23 35.72 5.28 -16.77
N GLY A 24 34.55 5.80 -16.42
CA GLY A 24 33.29 5.08 -16.58
C GLY A 24 32.15 6.06 -16.84
N TYR A 25 31.23 5.66 -17.70
CA TYR A 25 30.08 6.46 -18.10
C TYR A 25 28.89 5.55 -18.42
N TYR A 26 27.69 6.14 -18.41
CA TYR A 26 26.46 5.45 -18.81
C TYR A 26 25.95 6.03 -20.12
N VAL A 27 25.48 5.16 -21.01
CA VAL A 27 24.85 5.53 -22.28
C VAL A 27 23.42 5.02 -22.33
N PRO A 28 22.51 5.70 -23.05
CA PRO A 28 21.15 5.22 -23.22
C PRO A 28 21.10 3.87 -23.96
N THR A 29 20.41 2.90 -23.36
CA THR A 29 20.35 1.53 -23.87
C THR A 29 19.77 1.42 -25.28
N TYR A 30 18.83 2.30 -25.66
CA TYR A 30 18.13 2.23 -26.95
C TYR A 30 19.05 2.45 -28.18
N GLU A 31 20.24 3.02 -27.99
CA GLU A 31 21.20 3.27 -29.07
C GLU A 31 22.03 2.03 -29.42
N TYR A 32 22.26 1.16 -28.42
CA TYR A 32 23.20 0.04 -28.51
C TYR A 32 22.51 -1.33 -28.40
N LEU A 33 21.29 -1.38 -27.88
CA LEU A 33 20.53 -2.60 -27.66
C LEU A 33 19.28 -2.64 -28.54
N TYR A 34 19.25 -3.61 -29.45
CA TYR A 34 18.11 -3.89 -30.31
C TYR A 34 17.33 -5.09 -29.76
N SER A 35 16.01 -5.05 -29.83
CA SER A 35 15.17 -6.15 -29.36
C SER A 35 14.06 -6.50 -30.35
N LEU A 36 13.81 -7.80 -30.49
CA LEU A 36 12.70 -8.35 -31.27
C LEU A 36 12.08 -9.49 -30.45
N GLY A 37 10.94 -9.21 -29.80
CA GLY A 37 10.34 -10.14 -28.84
C GLY A 37 11.26 -10.40 -27.64
N ASP A 38 11.63 -11.66 -27.47
CA ASP A 38 12.58 -12.16 -26.43
C ASP A 38 14.03 -12.25 -26.94
N GLN A 39 14.31 -11.89 -28.19
CA GLN A 39 15.67 -11.85 -28.74
C GLN A 39 16.25 -10.44 -28.63
N TYR A 40 17.49 -10.37 -28.16
CA TYR A 40 18.22 -9.14 -27.93
C TYR A 40 19.56 -9.18 -28.66
N VAL A 41 19.94 -8.04 -29.23
CA VAL A 41 21.21 -7.85 -29.93
C VAL A 41 21.88 -6.62 -29.35
N LEU A 42 23.02 -6.83 -28.67
CA LEU A 42 23.88 -5.77 -28.18
C LEU A 42 24.98 -5.51 -29.21
N LYS A 43 25.11 -4.27 -29.68
CA LYS A 43 26.18 -3.85 -30.59
C LYS A 43 26.96 -2.72 -29.93
N MET A 44 28.24 -2.94 -29.65
CA MET A 44 29.11 -1.95 -29.01
C MET A 44 30.55 -2.08 -29.52
N ARG A 45 31.35 -1.02 -29.35
CA ARG A 45 32.77 -1.01 -29.70
C ARG A 45 33.55 -1.95 -28.78
N PHE A 46 34.46 -2.74 -29.35
CA PHE A 46 35.32 -3.64 -28.57
C PHE A 46 36.34 -2.88 -27.72
N VAL A 47 36.98 -1.88 -28.31
CA VAL A 47 37.78 -0.86 -27.64
C VAL A 47 37.34 0.49 -28.19
N ASP A 48 37.13 1.45 -27.30
CA ASP A 48 36.72 2.81 -27.65
C ASP A 48 37.95 3.71 -27.81
N HIS A 49 37.74 4.88 -28.41
CA HIS A 49 38.80 5.90 -28.50
C HIS A 49 39.16 6.41 -27.10
N VAL A 50 40.46 6.44 -26.77
CA VAL A 50 40.98 6.93 -25.48
C VAL A 50 41.80 8.20 -25.66
N PHE A 51 42.75 8.18 -26.59
CA PHE A 51 43.52 9.31 -27.07
C PHE A 51 44.13 8.95 -28.44
N ASP A 52 44.53 9.96 -29.20
CA ASP A 52 45.13 9.83 -30.53
C ASP A 52 46.40 8.95 -30.51
N ASP A 53 46.55 8.08 -31.51
CA ASP A 53 47.70 7.17 -31.66
C ASP A 53 47.92 6.22 -30.46
N SER A 54 46.84 5.91 -29.73
CA SER A 54 46.90 4.98 -28.61
C SER A 54 47.26 3.56 -29.04
N VAL A 55 48.20 2.95 -28.29
CA VAL A 55 48.61 1.55 -28.44
C VAL A 55 48.26 0.80 -27.17
N VAL A 56 47.46 -0.25 -27.32
CA VAL A 56 47.01 -1.09 -26.21
C VAL A 56 47.69 -2.45 -26.30
N GLU A 57 48.63 -2.71 -25.39
CA GLU A 57 49.36 -3.99 -25.32
C GLU A 57 48.41 -5.17 -25.04
N LYS A 58 47.46 -4.97 -24.11
CA LYS A 58 46.49 -6.00 -23.70
C LYS A 58 45.16 -5.38 -23.28
N ALA A 59 44.09 -5.71 -24.01
CA ALA A 59 42.72 -5.39 -23.67
C ALA A 59 41.98 -6.64 -23.16
N THR A 60 41.27 -6.48 -22.05
CA THR A 60 40.36 -7.51 -21.52
C THR A 60 38.97 -6.90 -21.38
N VAL A 61 38.05 -7.31 -22.25
CA VAL A 61 36.67 -6.82 -22.30
C VAL A 61 35.79 -7.78 -21.51
N ARG A 62 35.12 -7.27 -20.48
CA ARG A 62 34.19 -8.05 -19.63
C ARG A 62 32.78 -7.55 -19.85
N ILE A 63 31.92 -8.41 -20.37
CA ILE A 63 30.54 -8.05 -20.72
C ILE A 63 29.63 -8.78 -19.75
N VAL A 64 29.02 -8.03 -18.84
CA VAL A 64 28.08 -8.56 -17.84
C VAL A 64 26.68 -8.52 -18.42
N LEU A 65 26.05 -9.68 -18.58
CA LEU A 65 24.71 -9.82 -19.13
C LEU A 65 23.67 -10.05 -18.02
N PRO A 66 22.38 -9.78 -18.25
CA PRO A 66 21.33 -10.04 -17.27
C PRO A 66 21.26 -11.51 -16.81
N GLU A 67 20.76 -11.73 -15.59
CA GLU A 67 20.49 -13.08 -15.09
C GLU A 67 19.43 -13.78 -15.97
N GLY A 68 19.60 -15.07 -16.27
CA GLY A 68 18.63 -15.84 -17.05
C GLY A 68 18.73 -15.70 -18.57
N VAL A 69 19.82 -15.12 -19.07
CA VAL A 69 20.17 -15.12 -20.51
C VAL A 69 20.42 -16.54 -21.03
N LYS A 70 19.92 -16.82 -22.24
CA LYS A 70 20.09 -18.09 -22.96
C LYS A 70 20.60 -17.87 -24.39
N ASP A 71 21.13 -18.94 -25.00
CA ASP A 71 21.53 -18.99 -26.42
C ASP A 71 22.45 -17.85 -26.87
N LEU A 72 23.53 -17.67 -26.12
CA LEU A 72 24.50 -16.62 -26.38
C LEU A 72 25.31 -16.89 -27.66
N ARG A 73 25.27 -15.95 -28.60
CA ARG A 73 26.10 -15.96 -29.81
C ARG A 73 26.90 -14.66 -29.92
N LEU A 74 28.21 -14.80 -29.95
CA LEU A 74 29.15 -13.69 -30.09
C LEU A 74 29.65 -13.63 -31.54
N LYS A 75 29.58 -12.45 -32.15
CA LYS A 75 30.20 -12.12 -33.43
C LYS A 75 31.21 -11.01 -33.20
N THR A 76 32.48 -11.31 -33.47
CA THR A 76 33.59 -10.36 -33.32
C THR A 76 34.05 -9.86 -34.68
N PRO A 77 34.49 -8.60 -34.78
CA PRO A 77 34.96 -8.01 -36.04
C PRO A 77 36.28 -8.62 -36.52
N TYR A 78 37.11 -9.08 -35.58
CA TYR A 78 38.41 -9.71 -35.82
C TYR A 78 38.63 -10.88 -34.84
N GLY A 79 39.74 -11.60 -35.02
CA GLY A 79 40.12 -12.71 -34.13
C GLY A 79 40.41 -12.22 -32.72
N VAL A 80 39.61 -12.68 -31.75
CA VAL A 80 39.79 -12.43 -30.32
C VAL A 80 39.82 -13.75 -29.55
N THR A 81 40.55 -13.78 -28.44
CA THR A 81 40.63 -14.96 -27.58
C THR A 81 39.50 -14.88 -26.56
N ARG A 82 38.54 -15.83 -26.63
CA ARG A 82 37.51 -15.97 -25.60
C ARG A 82 38.08 -16.74 -24.41
N LEU A 83 38.04 -16.12 -23.24
CA LEU A 83 38.38 -16.76 -21.97
C LEU A 83 37.15 -17.47 -21.38
N PRO A 84 37.32 -18.36 -20.37
CA PRO A 84 36.21 -19.00 -19.70
C PRO A 84 35.21 -17.98 -19.14
N ASP A 85 33.93 -18.24 -19.38
CA ASP A 85 32.85 -17.41 -18.87
C ASP A 85 32.86 -17.43 -17.33
N SER A 86 32.62 -16.27 -16.71
CA SER A 86 32.56 -16.13 -15.25
C SER A 86 31.16 -15.72 -14.81
N ARG A 87 30.91 -15.72 -13.50
CA ARG A 87 29.69 -15.18 -12.92
C ARG A 87 29.99 -13.95 -12.10
N HIS A 88 29.15 -12.95 -12.21
CA HIS A 88 29.20 -11.74 -11.41
C HIS A 88 27.93 -11.64 -10.58
N TYR A 89 28.10 -11.39 -9.29
CA TYR A 89 26.99 -11.24 -8.35
C TYR A 89 26.89 -9.77 -7.95
N THR A 90 25.74 -9.18 -8.20
CA THR A 90 25.40 -7.82 -7.76
C THR A 90 24.15 -7.83 -6.88
N TYR A 91 23.57 -6.65 -6.66
CA TYR A 91 22.34 -6.49 -5.90
C TYR A 91 21.18 -7.24 -6.57
N LEU A 92 20.33 -7.86 -5.75
CA LEU A 92 19.10 -8.57 -6.17
C LEU A 92 19.32 -9.76 -7.13
N ASP A 93 20.54 -10.27 -7.26
CA ASP A 93 20.83 -11.47 -8.03
C ASP A 93 20.57 -12.74 -7.21
N THR A 94 20.00 -13.78 -7.83
CA THR A 94 19.78 -15.08 -7.17
C THR A 94 20.78 -16.15 -7.62
N ILE A 95 20.99 -16.29 -8.93
CA ILE A 95 21.86 -17.31 -9.53
C ILE A 95 23.19 -16.69 -10.00
N GLY A 96 23.19 -15.37 -10.24
CA GLY A 96 24.33 -14.58 -10.71
C GLY A 96 24.29 -14.31 -12.22
N ARG A 97 24.88 -13.19 -12.61
CA ARG A 97 24.93 -12.69 -13.99
C ARG A 97 26.06 -13.36 -14.78
N PRO A 98 25.79 -13.91 -15.98
CA PRO A 98 26.85 -14.46 -16.82
C PRO A 98 27.74 -13.33 -17.36
N VAL A 99 29.05 -13.53 -17.31
CA VAL A 99 30.06 -12.58 -17.78
C VAL A 99 30.90 -13.22 -18.86
N LEU A 100 30.90 -12.58 -20.03
CA LEU A 100 31.79 -12.93 -21.13
C LEU A 100 33.10 -12.19 -20.98
N VAL A 101 34.19 -12.93 -21.10
CA VAL A 101 35.53 -12.37 -21.00
C VAL A 101 36.25 -12.57 -22.33
N LEU A 102 36.55 -11.47 -23.01
CA LEU A 102 37.25 -11.45 -24.28
C LEU A 102 38.60 -10.79 -24.09
N GLN A 103 39.66 -11.39 -24.62
CA GLN A 103 41.01 -10.87 -24.51
C GLN A 103 41.63 -10.70 -25.89
N LYS A 104 42.32 -9.57 -26.09
CA LYS A 104 43.13 -9.32 -27.29
C LYS A 104 44.37 -8.51 -26.92
N SER A 105 45.46 -8.78 -27.60
CA SER A 105 46.73 -8.06 -27.48
C SER A 105 47.05 -7.29 -28.75
N ASN A 106 47.90 -6.27 -28.62
CA ASN A 106 48.38 -5.40 -29.69
C ASN A 106 47.23 -4.78 -30.49
N LEU A 107 46.46 -3.91 -29.82
CA LEU A 107 45.41 -3.12 -30.45
C LEU A 107 45.92 -1.71 -30.72
N VAL A 108 45.48 -1.17 -31.84
CA VAL A 108 45.71 0.21 -32.28
C VAL A 108 44.36 0.84 -32.65
N GLU A 109 44.32 2.14 -32.83
CA GLU A 109 43.10 2.90 -33.14
C GLU A 109 42.29 2.35 -34.34
N GLN A 110 42.95 1.78 -35.35
CA GLN A 110 42.30 1.15 -36.50
C GLN A 110 41.46 -0.11 -36.16
N HIS A 111 41.58 -0.61 -34.92
CA HIS A 111 40.77 -1.72 -34.40
C HIS A 111 39.51 -1.27 -33.67
N ILE A 112 39.18 0.03 -33.66
CA ILE A 112 37.89 0.52 -33.15
C ILE A 112 36.77 0.03 -34.07
N GLN A 113 36.22 -1.13 -33.74
CA GLN A 113 35.15 -1.79 -34.48
C GLN A 113 34.13 -2.38 -33.50
N ASP A 114 32.91 -2.52 -33.97
CA ASP A 114 31.80 -3.02 -33.17
C ASP A 114 31.83 -4.55 -33.10
N PHE A 115 31.62 -5.09 -31.90
CA PHE A 115 31.22 -6.47 -31.70
C PHE A 115 29.69 -6.55 -31.57
N GLU A 116 29.15 -7.74 -31.83
CA GLU A 116 27.72 -8.00 -31.75
C GLU A 116 27.46 -9.24 -30.89
N ILE A 117 26.57 -9.13 -29.91
CA ILE A 117 26.14 -10.24 -29.05
C ILE A 117 24.64 -10.43 -29.23
N ARG A 118 24.27 -11.63 -29.66
CA ARG A 118 22.87 -12.06 -29.74
C ARG A 118 22.58 -12.97 -28.57
N TYR A 119 21.46 -12.73 -27.90
CA TYR A 119 21.03 -13.54 -26.78
C TYR A 119 19.51 -13.54 -26.63
N THR A 120 18.98 -14.58 -25.99
CA THR A 120 17.56 -14.71 -25.70
C THR A 120 17.33 -14.41 -24.22
N TYR A 121 16.40 -13.52 -23.91
CA TYR A 121 16.02 -13.16 -22.56
C TYR A 121 14.52 -12.99 -22.45
N LYS A 122 13.89 -13.71 -21.51
CA LYS A 122 12.43 -13.63 -21.32
C LYS A 122 12.10 -12.41 -20.48
N ARG A 123 11.25 -11.52 -21.00
CA ARG A 123 10.85 -10.29 -20.29
C ARG A 123 10.21 -10.54 -18.92
N VAL A 124 9.53 -11.67 -18.74
CA VAL A 124 8.91 -12.06 -17.47
C VAL A 124 9.94 -12.21 -16.35
N LEU A 125 11.19 -12.58 -16.67
CA LEU A 125 12.25 -12.69 -15.65
C LEU A 125 12.62 -11.34 -15.03
N MET A 126 12.31 -10.21 -15.67
CA MET A 126 12.55 -8.87 -15.08
C MET A 126 11.69 -8.65 -13.83
N LEU A 127 10.55 -9.34 -13.71
CA LEU A 127 9.67 -9.23 -12.53
C LEU A 127 10.22 -9.97 -11.29
N GLN A 128 11.25 -10.80 -11.47
CA GLN A 128 11.87 -11.53 -10.37
C GLN A 128 12.54 -10.59 -9.35
N GLU A 129 13.23 -9.55 -9.82
CA GLU A 129 13.95 -8.62 -8.95
C GLU A 129 13.00 -7.84 -8.02
N PRO A 130 11.90 -7.21 -8.49
CA PRO A 130 10.90 -6.60 -7.62
C PRO A 130 10.23 -7.61 -6.68
N LEU A 131 9.91 -8.81 -7.18
CA LEU A 131 9.23 -9.84 -6.39
C LEU A 131 10.09 -10.29 -5.21
N LEU A 132 11.41 -10.36 -5.38
CA LEU A 132 12.35 -10.71 -4.31
C LEU A 132 12.24 -9.73 -3.14
N VAL A 133 12.15 -8.43 -3.42
CA VAL A 133 11.98 -7.39 -2.39
C VAL A 133 10.63 -7.53 -1.69
N VAL A 134 9.55 -7.77 -2.46
CA VAL A 134 8.21 -7.99 -1.91
C VAL A 134 8.19 -9.20 -0.98
N VAL A 135 8.79 -10.31 -1.38
CA VAL A 135 8.87 -11.52 -0.56
C VAL A 135 9.67 -11.28 0.72
N ALA A 136 10.80 -10.58 0.63
CA ALA A 136 11.61 -10.25 1.80
C ALA A 136 10.82 -9.41 2.83
N LEU A 137 10.10 -8.38 2.37
CA LEU A 137 9.25 -7.56 3.24
C LEU A 137 8.05 -8.35 3.77
N TYR A 138 7.43 -9.19 2.95
CA TYR A 138 6.33 -10.05 3.38
C TYR A 138 6.74 -11.00 4.51
N LEU A 139 7.92 -11.63 4.40
CA LEU A 139 8.45 -12.51 5.44
C LEU A 139 8.71 -11.76 6.76
N LEU A 140 9.18 -10.50 6.68
CA LEU A 140 9.34 -9.66 7.87
C LEU A 140 8.00 -9.42 8.57
N PHE A 141 6.96 -9.02 7.83
CA PHE A 141 5.62 -8.83 8.39
C PHE A 141 5.03 -10.13 8.93
N LEU A 142 5.24 -11.25 8.23
CA LEU A 142 4.81 -12.57 8.70
C LEU A 142 5.46 -12.94 10.03
N LEU A 143 6.76 -12.67 10.19
CA LEU A 143 7.48 -12.87 11.45
C LEU A 143 6.88 -12.04 12.57
N VAL A 144 6.60 -10.76 12.32
CA VAL A 144 5.93 -9.87 13.30
C VAL A 144 4.55 -10.39 13.67
N VAL A 145 3.74 -10.83 12.70
CA VAL A 145 2.41 -11.41 12.95
C VAL A 145 2.51 -12.67 13.81
N ILE A 146 3.46 -13.57 13.51
CA ILE A 146 3.70 -14.77 14.32
C ILE A 146 4.11 -14.36 15.73
N TYR A 147 5.06 -13.44 15.86
CA TYR A 147 5.56 -12.97 17.16
C TYR A 147 4.45 -12.40 18.05
N VAL A 148 3.57 -11.55 17.51
CA VAL A 148 2.44 -10.96 18.26
C VAL A 148 1.37 -12.00 18.63
N ARG A 149 1.30 -13.12 17.91
CA ARG A 149 0.35 -14.21 18.18
C ARG A 149 0.89 -15.26 19.16
N LEU A 150 2.19 -15.29 19.38
CA LEU A 150 2.81 -16.19 20.35
C LEU A 150 2.71 -15.57 21.75
N ASP A 151 1.84 -16.14 22.58
CA ASP A 151 1.76 -15.81 23.99
C ASP A 151 2.89 -16.54 24.75
N PHE A 152 3.96 -15.82 25.08
CA PHE A 152 5.08 -16.33 25.89
C PHE A 152 4.87 -16.10 27.40
N THR A 153 3.63 -15.96 27.86
CA THR A 153 3.31 -15.74 29.28
C THR A 153 3.55 -17.01 30.12
N ILE A 154 4.45 -16.91 31.11
CA ILE A 154 4.80 -18.02 32.01
C ILE A 154 3.72 -18.25 33.09
N THR A 155 3.11 -17.18 33.60
CA THR A 155 2.00 -17.22 34.57
C THR A 155 0.89 -16.30 34.09
N LYS A 156 -0.29 -16.84 33.79
CA LYS A 156 -1.44 -16.02 33.37
C LYS A 156 -2.00 -15.25 34.56
N ASP A 157 -2.06 -13.93 34.44
CA ASP A 157 -2.79 -13.08 35.38
C ASP A 157 -4.27 -12.99 34.96
N PRO A 158 -5.19 -13.66 35.67
CA PRO A 158 -6.61 -13.67 35.31
C PRO A 158 -7.25 -12.27 35.42
N ALA A 159 -6.71 -11.39 36.26
CA ALA A 159 -7.24 -10.03 36.41
C ALA A 159 -6.90 -9.16 35.20
N HIS A 160 -5.70 -9.31 34.63
CA HIS A 160 -5.30 -8.60 33.42
C HIS A 160 -6.04 -9.13 32.17
N GLU A 161 -6.24 -10.44 32.07
CA GLU A 161 -6.99 -11.05 30.97
C GLU A 161 -8.47 -10.60 30.97
N SER A 162 -9.13 -10.60 32.13
CA SER A 162 -10.51 -10.10 32.25
C SER A 162 -10.59 -8.61 31.89
N LYS A 163 -9.63 -7.77 32.29
CA LYS A 163 -9.57 -6.35 31.86
C LYS A 163 -9.44 -6.20 30.34
N LEU A 164 -8.61 -7.00 29.67
CA LEU A 164 -8.49 -6.96 28.21
C LEU A 164 -9.77 -7.42 27.50
N GLN A 165 -10.40 -8.48 28.01
CA GLN A 165 -11.67 -8.96 27.48
C GLN A 165 -12.78 -7.92 27.64
N VAL A 166 -12.86 -7.26 28.81
CA VAL A 166 -13.77 -6.14 29.07
C VAL A 166 -13.50 -4.99 28.11
N SER A 167 -12.25 -4.57 27.92
CA SER A 167 -11.89 -3.51 26.98
C SER A 167 -12.30 -3.84 25.54
N GLY A 168 -12.05 -5.08 25.08
CA GLY A 168 -12.48 -5.53 23.75
C GLY A 168 -14.00 -5.64 23.59
N LEU A 169 -14.75 -5.89 24.66
CA LEU A 169 -16.21 -5.84 24.65
C LEU A 169 -16.73 -4.39 24.61
N LEU A 170 -16.11 -3.48 25.36
CA LEU A 170 -16.45 -2.06 25.35
C LEU A 170 -16.19 -1.42 23.98
N GLU A 171 -15.07 -1.76 23.32
CA GLU A 171 -14.78 -1.28 21.96
C GLU A 171 -15.85 -1.72 20.96
N LYS A 172 -16.32 -2.98 21.05
CA LYS A 172 -17.42 -3.48 20.20
C LYS A 172 -18.74 -2.75 20.49
N VAL A 173 -19.02 -2.43 21.76
CA VAL A 173 -20.19 -1.62 22.14
C VAL A 173 -20.08 -0.21 21.54
N ALA A 174 -18.92 0.43 21.63
CA ALA A 174 -18.66 1.74 21.03
C ALA A 174 -18.85 1.72 19.51
N GLN A 175 -18.28 0.75 18.80
CA GLN A 175 -18.47 0.58 17.35
C GLN A 175 -19.94 0.42 16.94
N HIS A 176 -20.74 -0.30 17.73
CA HIS A 176 -22.18 -0.42 17.47
C HIS A 176 -22.93 0.87 17.81
N GLN A 177 -22.48 1.62 18.80
CA GLN A 177 -23.06 2.91 19.16
C GLN A 177 -22.80 3.98 18.09
N ASP A 178 -21.59 4.06 17.54
CA ASP A 178 -21.27 4.96 16.42
C ASP A 178 -22.15 4.68 15.20
N LYS A 179 -22.38 3.41 14.90
CA LYS A 179 -23.31 3.01 13.84
C LYS A 179 -24.74 3.50 14.12
N ARG A 180 -25.22 3.44 15.37
CA ARG A 180 -26.55 3.98 15.74
C ARG A 180 -26.61 5.50 15.61
N VAL A 181 -25.57 6.22 16.01
CA VAL A 181 -25.47 7.67 15.80
C VAL A 181 -25.55 8.01 14.31
N GLY A 182 -24.84 7.25 13.47
CA GLY A 182 -24.93 7.36 12.01
C GLY A 182 -26.35 7.12 11.46
N LEU A 183 -27.11 6.19 12.04
CA LEU A 183 -28.51 5.95 11.67
C LEU A 183 -29.43 7.12 12.02
N TYR A 184 -29.19 7.83 13.13
CA TYR A 184 -29.95 9.05 13.46
C TYR A 184 -29.69 10.17 12.46
N GLY A 185 -28.45 10.34 12.01
CA GLY A 185 -28.15 11.26 10.90
C GLY A 185 -28.89 10.88 9.61
N GLN A 186 -29.06 9.58 9.33
CA GLN A 186 -29.84 9.11 8.18
C GLN A 186 -31.34 9.37 8.33
N TYR A 187 -31.90 9.32 9.55
CA TYR A 187 -33.29 9.71 9.81
C TYR A 187 -33.53 11.18 9.45
N ASP A 188 -32.67 12.07 9.93
CA ASP A 188 -32.81 13.51 9.67
C ASP A 188 -32.59 13.83 8.18
N ALA A 189 -31.65 13.14 7.52
CA ALA A 189 -31.46 13.26 6.08
C ALA A 189 -32.67 12.76 5.27
N ALA A 190 -33.30 11.65 5.69
CA ALA A 190 -34.52 11.14 5.06
C ALA A 190 -35.68 12.11 5.24
N LEU A 191 -35.81 12.73 6.41
CA LEU A 191 -36.81 13.76 6.68
C LEU A 191 -36.56 15.02 5.82
N GLY A 192 -35.31 15.47 5.71
CA GLY A 192 -34.93 16.58 4.83
C GLY A 192 -35.27 16.31 3.37
N LYS A 193 -34.96 15.11 2.87
CA LYS A 193 -35.35 14.68 1.52
C LYS A 193 -36.87 14.70 1.34
N TYR A 194 -37.63 14.17 2.29
CA TYR A 194 -39.09 14.20 2.23
C TYR A 194 -39.66 15.62 2.17
N LYS A 195 -39.11 16.57 2.94
CA LYS A 195 -39.52 17.99 2.90
C LYS A 195 -39.33 18.62 1.51
N THR A 196 -38.30 18.20 0.75
CA THR A 196 -38.01 18.72 -0.59
C THR A 196 -38.73 17.95 -1.71
N SER A 197 -38.67 16.61 -1.69
CA SER A 197 -39.21 15.76 -2.77
C SER A 197 -40.70 15.48 -2.65
N LYS A 198 -41.27 15.59 -1.43
CA LYS A 198 -42.65 15.19 -1.09
C LYS A 198 -43.00 13.76 -1.51
N ASP A 199 -42.02 12.86 -1.55
CA ASP A 199 -42.23 11.44 -1.88
C ASP A 199 -42.46 10.60 -0.61
N PRO A 200 -43.70 10.22 -0.28
CA PRO A 200 -44.01 9.43 0.90
C PRO A 200 -43.55 7.97 0.79
N VAL A 201 -43.45 7.42 -0.43
CA VAL A 201 -43.10 6.01 -0.65
C VAL A 201 -41.61 5.79 -0.40
N GLY A 202 -40.76 6.65 -0.97
CA GLY A 202 -39.32 6.62 -0.72
C GLY A 202 -38.95 6.89 0.74
N TYR A 203 -39.69 7.79 1.41
CA TYR A 203 -39.49 8.07 2.84
C TYR A 203 -39.82 6.87 3.72
N GLN A 204 -40.99 6.24 3.53
CA GLN A 204 -41.38 5.05 4.28
C GLN A 204 -40.43 3.86 4.06
N ALA A 205 -39.94 3.67 2.83
CA ALA A 205 -38.94 2.65 2.52
C ALA A 205 -37.61 2.89 3.26
N ALA A 206 -37.13 4.14 3.30
CA ALA A 206 -35.93 4.52 4.04
C ALA A 206 -36.10 4.29 5.55
N LEU A 207 -37.24 4.71 6.12
CA LEU A 207 -37.53 4.50 7.55
C LEU A 207 -37.59 3.03 7.94
N LYS A 208 -38.18 2.17 7.09
CA LYS A 208 -38.24 0.72 7.34
C LYS A 208 -36.83 0.12 7.39
N LYS A 209 -35.95 0.54 6.48
CA LYS A 209 -34.53 0.12 6.46
C LYS A 209 -33.81 0.57 7.73
N ILE A 210 -33.88 1.85 8.07
CA ILE A 210 -33.19 2.42 9.23
C ILE A 210 -33.68 1.79 10.53
N ASN A 211 -34.99 1.56 10.69
CA ASN A 211 -35.54 0.84 11.85
C ASN A 211 -35.05 -0.61 11.95
N GLY A 212 -34.90 -1.30 10.82
CA GLY A 212 -34.35 -2.66 10.78
C GLY A 212 -32.89 -2.70 11.26
N GLU A 213 -32.04 -1.82 10.72
CA GLU A 213 -30.63 -1.72 11.10
C GLU A 213 -30.46 -1.28 12.57
N HIS A 214 -31.29 -0.34 13.04
CA HIS A 214 -31.30 0.08 14.45
C HIS A 214 -31.65 -1.07 15.39
N LYS A 215 -32.64 -1.91 15.04
CA LYS A 215 -33.01 -3.10 15.81
C LYS A 215 -31.86 -4.11 15.87
N THR A 216 -31.18 -4.35 14.76
CA THR A 216 -30.02 -5.25 14.70
C THR A 216 -28.88 -4.78 15.61
N HIS A 217 -28.53 -3.49 15.56
CA HIS A 217 -27.50 -2.94 16.44
C HIS A 217 -27.93 -2.92 17.91
N THR A 218 -29.20 -2.64 18.21
CA THR A 218 -29.72 -2.70 19.57
C THR A 218 -29.59 -4.12 20.13
N GLN A 219 -29.97 -5.15 19.37
CA GLN A 219 -29.83 -6.54 19.79
C GLN A 219 -28.37 -6.94 20.00
N ALA A 220 -27.47 -6.54 19.09
CA ALA A 220 -26.04 -6.81 19.23
C ALA A 220 -25.45 -6.20 20.51
N ILE A 221 -25.85 -4.98 20.88
CA ILE A 221 -25.43 -4.36 22.15
C ILE A 221 -26.05 -5.09 23.34
N THR A 222 -27.31 -5.53 23.28
CA THR A 222 -27.92 -6.35 24.34
C THR A 222 -27.14 -7.65 24.58
N ASP A 223 -26.73 -8.34 23.52
CA ASP A 223 -25.94 -9.57 23.61
C ASP A 223 -24.53 -9.30 24.18
N LEU A 224 -23.91 -8.17 23.84
CA LEU A 224 -22.61 -7.75 24.38
C LEU A 224 -22.70 -7.36 25.86
N VAL A 225 -23.78 -6.68 26.27
CA VAL A 225 -24.05 -6.34 27.67
C VAL A 225 -24.27 -7.59 28.51
N ALA A 226 -24.93 -8.62 27.98
CA ALA A 226 -25.09 -9.90 28.66
C ALA A 226 -23.73 -10.57 28.93
N LYS A 227 -22.78 -10.48 27.99
CA LYS A 227 -21.40 -10.97 28.17
C LYS A 227 -20.62 -10.12 29.18
N LEU A 228 -20.75 -8.79 29.11
CA LEU A 228 -20.11 -7.86 30.04
C LEU A 228 -20.57 -8.08 31.49
N LYS A 229 -21.84 -8.46 31.68
CA LYS A 229 -22.41 -8.79 33.00
C LYS A 229 -21.79 -10.06 33.62
N GLN A 230 -21.35 -11.02 32.81
CA GLN A 230 -20.69 -12.24 33.29
C GLN A 230 -19.28 -11.96 33.83
N GLU A 231 -18.60 -10.94 33.29
CA GLU A 231 -17.26 -10.50 33.68
C GLU A 231 -17.24 -9.52 34.88
N GLY A 232 -18.41 -9.06 35.36
CA GLY A 232 -18.50 -8.24 36.59
C GLY A 232 -17.95 -6.81 36.48
N ALA A 233 -18.05 -6.17 35.31
CA ALA A 233 -17.41 -4.88 35.05
C ALA A 233 -18.19 -3.66 35.62
N GLU A 234 -17.45 -2.70 36.20
CA GLU A 234 -17.96 -1.38 36.63
C GLU A 234 -18.56 -0.56 35.46
N ALA A 235 -18.04 -0.76 34.23
CA ALA A 235 -18.52 -0.09 33.02
C ALA A 235 -19.94 -0.50 32.59
N LEU A 236 -20.54 -1.53 33.22
CA LEU A 236 -21.89 -1.97 32.93
C LEU A 236 -22.94 -0.88 33.20
N GLU A 237 -22.74 -0.07 34.24
CA GLU A 237 -23.65 1.02 34.59
C GLU A 237 -23.66 2.10 33.50
N THR A 238 -22.48 2.51 33.04
CA THR A 238 -22.31 3.49 31.96
C THR A 238 -22.93 3.00 30.65
N VAL A 239 -22.73 1.73 30.28
CA VAL A 239 -23.34 1.16 29.06
C VAL A 239 -24.87 1.08 29.17
N ASN A 240 -25.41 0.75 30.35
CA ASN A 240 -26.86 0.72 30.57
C ASN A 240 -27.49 2.11 30.51
N GLU A 241 -26.84 3.12 31.09
CA GLU A 241 -27.32 4.51 31.00
C GLU A 241 -27.28 5.00 29.54
N LEU A 242 -26.24 4.64 28.79
CA LEU A 242 -26.15 4.93 27.36
C LEU A 242 -27.28 4.25 26.56
N GLN A 243 -27.68 3.02 26.90
CA GLN A 243 -28.85 2.38 26.30
C GLN A 243 -30.16 3.10 26.63
N ARG A 244 -30.30 3.61 27.86
CA ARG A 244 -31.49 4.35 28.30
C ARG A 244 -31.63 5.68 27.57
N LEU A 245 -30.52 6.41 27.42
CA LEU A 245 -30.48 7.64 26.64
C LEU A 245 -30.82 7.38 25.17
N ASP A 246 -30.28 6.31 24.58
CA ASP A 246 -30.60 5.96 23.20
C ASP A 246 -32.09 5.61 23.00
N ARG A 247 -32.70 4.85 23.93
CA ARG A 247 -34.16 4.60 23.87
C ARG A 247 -34.95 5.91 23.90
N SER A 248 -34.56 6.83 24.79
CA SER A 248 -35.20 8.16 24.89
C SER A 248 -35.05 8.95 23.58
N LEU A 249 -33.88 8.88 22.93
CA LEU A 249 -33.64 9.54 21.64
C LEU A 249 -34.49 8.91 20.54
N LYS A 250 -34.57 7.57 20.49
CA LYS A 250 -35.44 6.86 19.54
C LYS A 250 -36.90 7.24 19.71
N ASP A 251 -37.39 7.38 20.94
CA ASP A 251 -38.76 7.80 21.22
C ASP A 251 -39.02 9.22 20.67
N GLN A 252 -38.04 10.12 20.72
CA GLN A 252 -38.15 11.44 20.08
C GLN A 252 -38.27 11.34 18.54
N PHE A 253 -37.50 10.45 17.90
CA PHE A 253 -37.65 10.19 16.46
C PHE A 253 -39.02 9.60 16.11
N GLN A 254 -39.55 8.68 16.93
CA GLN A 254 -40.89 8.13 16.74
C GLN A 254 -41.99 9.18 16.92
N GLN A 255 -41.84 10.07 17.91
CA GLN A 255 -42.75 11.20 18.12
C GLN A 255 -42.74 12.15 16.91
N GLN A 256 -41.56 12.44 16.34
CA GLN A 256 -41.46 13.27 15.13
C GLN A 256 -42.12 12.60 13.92
N MET A 257 -41.94 11.28 13.74
CA MET A 257 -42.62 10.52 12.69
C MET A 257 -44.15 10.59 12.84
N ALA A 258 -44.67 10.40 14.05
CA ALA A 258 -46.11 10.46 14.31
C ALA A 258 -46.70 11.86 14.07
N LEU A 259 -45.94 12.93 14.35
CA LEU A 259 -46.34 14.30 14.01
C LEU A 259 -46.33 14.56 12.51
N LEU A 260 -45.35 14.00 11.78
CA LEU A 260 -45.30 14.09 10.33
C LEU A 260 -46.50 13.37 9.69
N ASP A 261 -46.89 12.20 10.19
CA ASP A 261 -48.09 11.48 9.73
C ASP A 261 -49.38 12.29 9.97
N LYS A 262 -49.49 12.97 11.12
CA LYS A 262 -50.62 13.88 11.41
C LYS A 262 -50.66 15.08 10.48
N LEU A 263 -49.50 15.62 10.08
CA LEU A 263 -49.40 16.67 9.07
C LEU A 263 -49.80 16.14 7.68
N MET A 264 -49.32 14.96 7.28
CA MET A 264 -49.66 14.32 6.00
C MET A 264 -51.15 14.01 5.86
N THR A 265 -51.80 13.61 6.95
CA THR A 265 -53.24 13.30 6.99
C THR A 265 -54.13 14.53 7.19
N GLY A 266 -53.55 15.74 7.23
CA GLY A 266 -54.29 17.00 7.39
C GLY A 266 -54.88 17.23 8.78
N LYS A 267 -54.54 16.38 9.76
CA LYS A 267 -55.05 16.45 11.15
C LYS A 267 -54.33 17.46 12.03
N MET A 268 -53.35 18.18 11.48
CA MET A 268 -52.53 19.17 12.19
C MET A 268 -52.13 20.31 11.25
N SER A 269 -52.15 21.55 11.73
CA SER A 269 -51.73 22.70 10.93
C SER A 269 -50.21 22.79 10.80
N ARG A 270 -49.73 23.45 9.75
CA ARG A 270 -48.28 23.64 9.51
C ARG A 270 -47.61 24.44 10.63
N ALA A 271 -48.31 25.41 11.23
CA ALA A 271 -47.80 26.20 12.34
C ALA A 271 -47.60 25.33 13.60
N GLN A 272 -48.59 24.49 13.93
CA GLN A 272 -48.52 23.55 15.06
C GLN A 272 -47.43 22.49 14.86
N TYR A 273 -47.20 22.03 13.62
CA TYR A 273 -46.12 21.12 13.30
C TYR A 273 -44.74 21.75 13.55
N VAL A 274 -44.51 22.98 13.09
CA VAL A 274 -43.20 23.67 13.23
C VAL A 274 -42.87 23.92 14.69
N GLU A 275 -43.84 24.33 15.50
CA GLU A 275 -43.65 24.53 16.94
C GLU A 275 -43.31 23.21 17.65
N ALA A 276 -44.06 22.14 17.40
CA ALA A 276 -43.80 20.82 17.98
C ALA A 276 -42.49 20.20 17.50
N GLU A 277 -42.10 20.42 16.23
CA GLU A 277 -40.82 19.98 15.66
C GLU A 277 -39.64 20.68 16.35
N SER A 278 -39.75 21.99 16.64
CA SER A 278 -38.68 22.72 17.33
C SER A 278 -38.38 22.18 18.73
N VAL A 279 -39.41 21.78 19.47
CA VAL A 279 -39.29 21.21 20.82
C VAL A 279 -38.62 19.83 20.78
N ILE A 280 -38.97 19.00 19.79
CA ILE A 280 -38.36 17.67 19.61
C ILE A 280 -36.90 17.82 19.15
N GLN A 281 -36.62 18.77 18.26
CA GLN A 281 -35.25 19.00 17.77
C GLN A 281 -34.31 19.40 18.91
N LYS A 282 -34.73 20.32 19.78
CA LYS A 282 -33.96 20.72 20.95
C LYS A 282 -33.71 19.53 21.90
N LYS A 283 -34.72 18.70 22.14
CA LYS A 283 -34.59 17.49 22.97
C LYS A 283 -33.66 16.44 22.35
N LYS A 284 -33.66 16.28 21.03
CA LYS A 284 -32.73 15.39 20.33
C LYS A 284 -31.28 15.85 20.49
N GLU A 285 -31.04 17.15 20.35
CA GLU A 285 -29.70 17.74 20.52
C GLU A 285 -29.19 17.56 21.96
N GLU A 286 -30.01 17.86 22.97
CA GLU A 286 -29.67 17.64 24.38
C GLU A 286 -29.37 16.16 24.71
N LEU A 287 -30.13 15.22 24.13
CA LEU A 287 -29.90 13.78 24.32
C LEU A 287 -28.65 13.29 23.58
N ALA A 288 -28.41 13.78 22.37
CA ALA A 288 -27.22 13.45 21.60
C ALA A 288 -25.93 13.94 22.28
N GLU A 289 -25.94 15.16 22.84
CA GLU A 289 -24.81 15.71 23.59
C GLU A 289 -24.52 14.90 24.86
N LYS A 290 -25.55 14.53 25.62
CA LYS A 290 -25.40 13.65 26.80
C LYS A 290 -24.83 12.28 26.43
N MET A 291 -25.28 11.70 25.30
CA MET A 291 -24.76 10.44 24.81
C MET A 291 -23.30 10.55 24.37
N ALA A 292 -22.92 11.64 23.68
CA ALA A 292 -21.55 11.89 23.26
C ALA A 292 -20.59 12.01 24.46
N ASN A 293 -20.99 12.76 25.49
CA ASN A 293 -20.20 12.92 26.70
C ASN A 293 -20.02 11.59 27.46
N LEU A 294 -21.07 10.77 27.52
CA LEU A 294 -21.02 9.46 28.16
C LEU A 294 -20.22 8.42 27.35
N SER A 295 -20.26 8.50 26.01
CA SER A 295 -19.42 7.65 25.16
C SER A 295 -17.94 8.00 25.21
N ALA A 296 -17.60 9.27 25.48
CA ALA A 296 -16.20 9.69 25.62
C ALA A 296 -15.56 9.19 26.92
N THR A 297 -16.36 8.74 27.89
CA THR A 297 -15.89 8.16 29.16
C THR A 297 -15.76 6.63 29.15
N LEU A 298 -16.18 5.97 28.07
CA LEU A 298 -16.09 4.52 27.85
C LEU A 298 -14.78 4.13 27.15
#